data_AF-A0A939C6W2-F1
#
_entry.id   AF-A0A939C6W2-F1
#
_cell.length_a   1.000
_cell.length_b   1.000
_cell.length_c   1.000
_cell.angle_alpha   90.00
_cell.angle_beta   90.00
_cell.angle_gamma   90.00
#
_symmetry.space_group_name_H-M   'P 1'
#
loop_
_entity.id
_entity.type
_entity.pdbx_description
1 polymer ?
#
loop_
_entity_poly.entity_id
_entity_poly.type
_entity_poly.pdbx_seq_one_letter_code
_entity_poly.pdbx_strand_id
1 'polypeptide(L)'
;MAYCSNCGEKLPEDALFCPKCGTKTVKGVEQNVPGPSDELKAAFTKMSRELEKAFSVAAKEINAAFQTASENIQKSLHKEQVACYNCGEKNPSNAVFCFNCGKRIKVD
;
A
#
# COMPACT_ATOMS: atom_id res chain seq x y z
N MET A 1 -8.93 -31.76 39.78
CA MET A 1 -7.87 -32.08 38.79
C MET A 1 -8.33 -31.61 37.41
N ALA A 2 -7.56 -30.73 36.78
CA ALA A 2 -7.84 -30.23 35.43
C ALA A 2 -6.90 -30.89 34.41
N TYR A 3 -7.31 -30.92 33.15
CA TYR A 3 -6.52 -31.43 32.03
C TYR A 3 -6.37 -30.35 30.97
N CYS A 4 -5.26 -30.38 30.22
CA CYS A 4 -5.01 -29.43 29.15
C CYS A 4 -6.02 -29.63 28.01
N SER A 5 -6.70 -28.56 27.61
CA SER A 5 -7.66 -28.57 26.50
C SER A 5 -7.04 -28.83 25.13
N ASN A 6 -5.72 -28.63 24.98
CA ASN A 6 -5.02 -28.83 23.71
C ASN A 6 -4.39 -30.23 23.59
N CYS A 7 -3.71 -30.71 24.65
CA CYS A 7 -2.93 -31.96 24.56
C CYS A 7 -3.31 -33.06 25.57
N GLY A 8 -4.33 -32.82 26.42
CA GLY A 8 -4.83 -33.79 27.39
C GLY A 8 -3.96 -34.03 28.63
N GLU A 9 -2.82 -33.34 28.75
CA GLU A 9 -1.91 -33.50 29.90
C GLU A 9 -2.56 -33.09 31.23
N LYS A 10 -2.24 -33.79 32.31
CA LYS A 10 -2.74 -33.46 33.65
C LYS A 10 -2.11 -32.14 34.11
N LEU A 11 -2.95 -31.19 34.50
CA LEU A 11 -2.50 -29.86 34.93
C LEU A 11 -2.37 -29.79 36.47
N PRO A 12 -1.27 -29.23 36.99
CA PRO A 12 -1.21 -28.79 38.39
C PRO A 12 -2.26 -27.72 38.68
N GLU A 13 -2.68 -27.59 39.94
CA GLU A 13 -3.78 -26.67 40.29
C GLU A 13 -3.48 -25.22 39.89
N ASP A 14 -2.25 -24.73 40.05
CA ASP A 14 -1.86 -23.35 39.75
C ASP A 14 -1.10 -23.18 38.43
N ALA A 15 -1.18 -24.16 37.54
CA ALA A 15 -0.54 -24.07 36.24
C ALA A 15 -1.20 -22.97 35.39
N LEU A 16 -0.44 -21.94 35.02
CA LEU A 16 -0.87 -20.89 34.08
C LEU A 16 -0.68 -21.31 32.61
N PHE A 17 0.29 -22.19 32.38
CA PHE A 17 0.60 -22.79 31.08
C PHE A 17 0.75 -24.30 31.23
N CYS A 18 0.36 -25.05 30.20
CA CYS A 18 0.58 -26.48 30.15
C CYS A 18 2.08 -26.79 30.07
N PRO A 19 2.65 -27.59 30.99
CA PRO A 19 4.09 -27.89 30.98
C PRO A 19 4.53 -28.74 29.78
N LYS A 20 3.60 -29.43 29.12
CA LYS A 20 3.88 -30.28 27.96
C LYS A 20 3.81 -29.56 26.62
N CYS A 21 2.82 -28.68 26.42
CA CYS A 21 2.57 -28.05 25.12
C CYS A 21 2.60 -26.52 25.12
N GLY A 22 2.75 -25.88 26.29
CA GLY A 22 2.80 -24.43 26.42
C GLY A 22 1.46 -23.71 26.25
N THR A 23 0.36 -24.41 25.95
CA THR A 23 -0.97 -23.80 25.85
C THR A 23 -1.36 -23.17 27.19
N LYS A 24 -1.81 -21.91 27.13
CA LYS A 24 -2.36 -21.17 28.26
C LYS A 24 -3.56 -21.92 28.84
N THR A 25 -3.55 -22.14 30.14
CA THR A 25 -4.66 -22.81 30.85
C THR A 25 -5.80 -21.85 31.11
N VAL A 26 -6.94 -22.35 31.60
CA VAL A 26 -8.06 -21.50 32.02
C VAL A 26 -7.62 -20.45 33.05
N LYS A 27 -6.83 -20.84 34.07
CA LYS A 27 -6.26 -19.91 35.05
C LYS A 27 -5.33 -18.86 34.40
N GLY A 28 -4.48 -19.28 33.46
CA GLY A 28 -3.61 -18.35 32.73
C GLY A 28 -4.38 -17.34 31.89
N VAL A 29 -5.55 -17.73 31.34
CA VAL A 29 -6.47 -16.85 30.63
C VAL A 29 -7.16 -15.89 31.60
N GLU A 30 -7.73 -16.38 32.70
CA GLU A 30 -8.41 -15.57 33.72
C GLU A 30 -7.48 -14.51 34.33
N GLN A 31 -6.22 -14.87 34.58
CA GLN A 31 -5.21 -13.95 35.11
C GLN A 31 -4.54 -13.09 34.02
N ASN A 32 -4.93 -13.28 32.76
CA ASN A 32 -4.45 -12.51 31.60
C ASN A 32 -2.91 -12.46 31.48
N VAL A 33 -2.24 -13.55 31.86
CA VAL A 33 -0.77 -13.62 31.93
C VAL A 33 -0.20 -13.71 30.51
N PRO A 34 0.67 -12.80 30.03
CA PRO A 34 1.20 -12.88 28.67
C PRO A 34 1.85 -14.23 28.39
N GLY A 35 1.47 -14.86 27.28
CA GLY A 35 2.14 -16.06 26.80
C GLY A 35 3.23 -15.71 25.78
N PRO A 36 4.16 -16.65 25.50
CA PRO A 36 5.24 -16.44 24.54
C PRO A 36 4.75 -15.99 23.14
N SER A 37 3.57 -16.46 22.73
CA SER A 37 2.96 -16.06 21.45
C SER A 37 2.43 -14.63 21.45
N ASP A 38 2.06 -14.09 22.62
CA ASP A 38 1.49 -12.75 22.75
C ASP A 38 2.57 -11.69 22.55
N GLU A 39 3.76 -11.89 23.13
CA GLU A 39 4.93 -11.04 22.85
C GLU A 39 5.33 -11.06 21.38
N LEU A 40 5.34 -12.25 20.76
CA LEU A 40 5.68 -12.38 19.34
C LEU A 40 4.67 -11.62 18.47
N LYS A 41 3.37 -11.77 18.71
CA LYS A 41 2.32 -11.01 18.01
C LYS A 41 2.47 -9.51 18.19
N ALA A 42 2.80 -9.05 19.39
CA ALA A 42 3.04 -7.63 19.66
C ALA A 42 4.24 -7.11 18.85
N ALA A 43 5.34 -7.88 18.79
CA ALA A 43 6.51 -7.55 17.99
C ALA A 43 6.18 -7.46 16.49
N PHE A 44 5.45 -8.45 15.95
CA PHE A 44 5.01 -8.42 14.55
C PHE A 44 4.08 -7.25 14.24
N THR A 45 3.16 -6.93 15.14
CA THR A 45 2.25 -5.78 14.98
C THR A 45 3.02 -4.46 14.95
N LYS A 46 4.02 -4.31 15.82
CA LYS A 46 4.89 -3.14 15.83
C LYS A 46 5.68 -3.03 14.53
N MET A 47 6.31 -4.12 14.10
CA MET A 47 7.05 -4.17 12.84
C MET A 47 6.18 -3.82 11.64
N SER A 48 4.95 -4.37 11.57
CA SER A 48 4.02 -4.11 10.48
C SER A 48 3.68 -2.62 10.35
N ARG A 49 3.44 -1.94 11.48
CA ARG A 49 3.17 -0.49 11.48
C ARG A 49 4.37 0.34 11.02
N GLU A 50 5.57 -0.04 11.43
CA GLU A 50 6.78 0.67 11.01
C GLU A 50 7.06 0.48 9.52
N LEU A 51 6.84 -0.73 8.99
CA LEU A 51 6.89 -0.99 7.56
C LEU A 51 5.84 -0.19 6.78
N GLU A 52 4.59 -0.18 7.23
CA GLU A 52 3.51 0.58 6.59
C GLU A 52 3.84 2.08 6.50
N LYS A 53 4.37 2.67 7.57
CA LYS A 53 4.84 4.06 7.56
C LYS A 53 5.94 4.27 6.52
N ALA A 54 6.95 3.41 6.50
CA ALA A 54 8.06 3.52 5.54
C ALA A 54 7.58 3.43 4.09
N PHE A 55 6.70 2.45 3.79
CA PHE A 55 6.12 2.31 2.46
C PHE A 55 5.21 3.48 2.07
N SER A 56 4.43 4.03 3.02
CA SER A 56 3.58 5.20 2.76
C SER A 56 4.40 6.43 2.32
N VAL A 57 5.56 6.65 2.95
CA VAL A 57 6.47 7.74 2.56
C VAL A 57 7.01 7.51 1.15
N ALA A 58 7.55 6.32 0.87
CA ALA A 58 8.08 6.00 -0.45
C ALA A 58 7.00 6.13 -1.55
N ALA A 59 5.77 5.67 -1.28
CA ALA A 59 4.66 5.78 -2.22
C ALA A 59 4.29 7.25 -2.51
N LYS A 60 4.33 8.14 -1.51
CA LYS A 60 4.09 9.57 -1.72
C LYS A 60 5.15 10.21 -2.60
N GLU A 61 6.41 9.87 -2.38
CA GLU A 61 7.52 10.40 -3.17
C GLU A 61 7.45 9.96 -4.64
N ILE A 62 7.18 8.68 -4.89
CA ILE A 62 6.99 8.14 -6.25
C ILE A 62 5.83 8.84 -6.96
N ASN A 63 4.70 9.01 -6.28
CA ASN A 63 3.53 9.69 -6.85
C ASN A 63 3.82 11.17 -7.16
N ALA A 64 4.52 11.89 -6.27
CA ALA A 64 4.89 13.27 -6.49
C ALA A 64 5.85 13.44 -7.69
N ALA A 65 6.84 12.55 -7.80
CA ALA A 65 7.77 12.53 -8.93
C ALA A 65 7.02 12.27 -10.26
N PHE A 66 6.11 11.31 -10.27
CA PHE A 66 5.30 11.00 -11.45
C PHE A 66 4.37 12.15 -11.85
N GLN A 67 3.68 12.78 -10.90
CA GLN A 67 2.83 13.94 -11.17
C GLN A 67 3.64 15.09 -11.78
N THR A 68 4.80 15.39 -11.22
CA THR A 68 5.70 16.43 -11.74
C THR A 68 6.13 16.13 -13.17
N ALA A 69 6.52 14.89 -13.46
CA ALA A 69 6.90 14.48 -14.81
C ALA A 69 5.72 14.60 -15.80
N SER A 70 4.53 14.14 -15.40
CA SER A 70 3.31 14.22 -16.20
C SER A 70 2.92 15.67 -16.52
N GLU A 71 2.97 16.56 -15.52
CA GLU A 71 2.68 17.98 -15.72
C GLU A 71 3.65 18.64 -16.70
N ASN A 72 4.94 18.31 -16.61
CA ASN A 72 5.94 18.84 -17.53
C ASN A 72 5.70 18.37 -18.97
N ILE A 73 5.32 17.10 -19.16
CA ILE A 73 4.91 16.56 -20.47
C ILE A 73 3.66 17.27 -20.99
N GLN A 74 2.64 17.48 -20.15
CA GLN A 74 1.43 18.20 -20.55
C GLN A 74 1.71 19.65 -20.95
N LYS A 75 2.59 20.35 -20.21
CA LYS A 75 2.99 21.72 -20.52
C LYS A 75 3.76 21.81 -21.83
N SER A 76 4.68 20.89 -22.10
CA SER A 76 5.41 20.86 -23.38
C SER A 76 4.47 20.55 -24.54
N LEU A 77 3.57 19.56 -24.39
CA LEU A 77 2.60 19.20 -25.41
C LEU A 77 1.66 20.35 -25.77
N HIS A 78 1.19 21.14 -24.80
CA HIS A 78 0.28 22.25 -25.08
C HIS A 78 0.96 23.48 -25.72
N LYS A 79 2.26 23.67 -25.50
CA LYS A 79 3.01 24.82 -26.03
C LYS A 79 3.31 24.69 -27.52
N GLU A 80 3.38 23.45 -28.02
CA GLU A 80 3.70 23.11 -29.40
C GLU A 80 2.45 22.71 -30.18
N GLN A 81 1.29 23.34 -29.95
CA GLN A 81 0.06 23.03 -30.68
C GLN A 81 -0.43 24.21 -31.52
N VAL A 82 -0.96 23.90 -32.70
CA VAL A 82 -1.62 24.81 -33.63
C VAL A 82 -3.07 24.39 -33.84
N ALA A 83 -4.00 25.34 -33.79
CA ALA A 83 -5.41 25.06 -34.04
C ALA A 83 -5.68 24.93 -35.54
N CYS A 84 -6.42 23.91 -35.95
CA CYS A 84 -6.86 23.78 -37.33
C CYS A 84 -7.87 24.88 -37.67
N TYR A 85 -7.59 25.70 -38.68
CA TYR A 85 -8.49 26.78 -39.11
C TYR A 85 -9.86 26.28 -39.62
N ASN A 86 -9.98 25.00 -39.98
CA ASN A 86 -11.21 24.46 -40.54
C ASN A 86 -12.14 23.84 -39.50
N CYS A 87 -11.61 23.09 -38.52
CA CYS A 87 -12.43 22.39 -37.52
C CYS A 87 -12.11 22.74 -36.07
N GLY A 88 -11.08 23.55 -35.81
CA GLY A 88 -10.69 23.98 -34.46
C GLY A 88 -9.82 23.00 -33.67
N GLU A 89 -9.56 21.79 -34.19
CA GLU A 89 -8.75 20.77 -33.50
C GLU A 89 -7.34 21.27 -33.17
N LYS A 90 -6.80 20.92 -32.00
CA LYS A 90 -5.42 21.25 -31.63
C LYS A 90 -4.47 20.17 -32.14
N ASN A 91 -3.62 20.53 -33.08
CA ASN A 91 -2.68 19.63 -33.72
C ASN A 91 -1.25 19.99 -33.28
N PRO A 92 -0.28 19.05 -33.33
CA PRO A 92 1.13 19.39 -33.16
C PRO A 92 1.54 20.54 -34.09
N SER A 93 2.41 21.43 -33.64
CA SER A 93 2.86 22.63 -34.37
C SER A 93 3.60 22.29 -35.66
N ASN A 94 4.18 21.10 -35.74
CA ASN A 94 4.80 20.55 -36.95
C ASN A 94 3.83 19.77 -37.85
N ALA A 95 2.53 19.71 -37.53
CA ALA A 95 1.56 18.98 -38.33
C ALA A 95 1.26 19.70 -39.65
N VAL A 96 1.46 19.00 -40.77
CA VAL A 96 1.16 19.51 -42.12
C VAL A 96 -0.34 19.39 -42.45
N PHE A 97 -1.00 18.36 -41.92
CA PHE A 97 -2.43 18.10 -42.09
C PHE A 97 -3.09 17.90 -40.73
N CYS A 98 -4.35 18.31 -40.61
CA CYS A 98 -5.13 18.09 -39.41
C CYS A 98 -5.47 16.60 -39.25
N PHE A 99 -5.16 16.00 -38.10
CA PHE A 99 -5.43 14.57 -37.86
C PHE A 99 -6.94 14.25 -37.76
N ASN A 100 -7.76 15.25 -37.44
CA ASN A 100 -9.20 15.09 -37.27
C ASN A 100 -9.95 15.31 -38.59
N CYS A 101 -9.73 16.45 -39.29
CA CYS A 101 -10.48 16.77 -40.50
C CYS A 101 -9.71 16.62 -41.83
N GLY A 102 -8.43 16.23 -41.79
CA GLY A 102 -7.60 15.98 -42.96
C GLY A 102 -7.15 17.22 -43.76
N LYS A 103 -7.66 18.43 -43.45
CA LYS A 103 -7.24 19.65 -44.17
C LYS A 103 -5.79 20.02 -43.84
N ARG A 104 -5.06 20.49 -44.85
CA ARG A 104 -3.70 21.04 -44.67
C ARG A 104 -3.77 22.20 -43.68
N ILE A 105 -2.92 22.18 -42.66
CA ILE A 105 -2.77 23.28 -41.69
C ILE A 105 -1.91 24.35 -42.35
N LYS A 106 -2.35 25.61 -42.28
CA LYS A 106 -1.56 26.74 -42.74
C LYS A 106 -0.56 27.06 -41.62
N VAL A 107 0.72 26.89 -41.92
CA VAL A 107 1.83 27.33 -41.08
C VAL A 107 2.33 28.63 -41.73
N ASP A 108 2.33 29.72 -40.98
CA ASP A 108 2.87 31.02 -41.43
C ASP A 108 4.41 30.99 -41.49
#